data_AF-A0A1F9PPC4-F1
#
_entry.id   AF-A0A1F9PPC4-F1
#
_cell.length_a   1.000
_cell.length_b   1.000
_cell.length_c   1.000
_cell.angle_alpha   90.00
_cell.angle_beta   90.00
_cell.angle_gamma   90.00
#
_symmetry.space_group_name_H-M   'P 1'
#
loop_
_entity.id
_entity.type
_entity.pdbx_description
1 polymer ?
#
loop_
_entity_poly.entity_id
_entity_poly.type
_entity_poly.pdbx_seq_one_letter_code
_entity_poly.pdbx_strand_id
1 'polypeptide(L)'
;MIFGRKAVVDLTGVSGRQVDYWATTGVVRPSVKSAAGKGSRREYSFQDLVALKMAKRLKDEGISLQKIRKALAFLRKHFPDLKQPLAELRFLTDGETVYVGRDREKICDTLNQGQFVFSLALGEIIEGLQGELKQFAAPKEENLRVAGQTFTVVLTPDLEAGGFTIQCREIPGAISEGATEQEALDTLTEVLAEHLDQMQEPKAGEGQAG
;
A
#
# COMPACT_ATOMS: atom_id res chain seq x y z
N MET A 1 9.80 -4.77 2.32
CA MET A 1 8.80 -4.17 1.42
C MET A 1 8.31 -2.86 2.01
N ILE A 2 8.25 -1.84 1.16
CA ILE A 2 7.87 -0.47 1.53
C ILE A 2 6.67 -0.05 0.68
N PHE A 3 5.66 0.52 1.32
CA PHE A 3 4.40 0.90 0.68
C PHE A 3 4.17 2.41 0.77
N GLY A 4 4.02 3.05 -0.39
CA GLY A 4 3.57 4.43 -0.49
C GLY A 4 2.04 4.56 -0.39
N ARG A 5 1.53 5.79 -0.34
CA ARG A 5 0.10 6.09 -0.12
C ARG A 5 -0.85 5.36 -1.08
N LYS A 6 -0.53 5.28 -2.37
CA LYS A 6 -1.38 4.62 -3.38
C LYS A 6 -1.49 3.12 -3.09
N ALA A 7 -0.36 2.43 -2.95
CA ALA A 7 -0.34 1.01 -2.58
C ALA A 7 -1.07 0.75 -1.26
N VAL A 8 -0.90 1.62 -0.26
CA VAL A 8 -1.65 1.53 1.00
C VAL A 8 -3.16 1.62 0.77
N VAL A 9 -3.64 2.59 0.00
CA VAL A 9 -5.08 2.75 -0.28
C VAL A 9 -5.62 1.54 -1.03
N ASP A 10 -4.92 1.11 -2.09
CA ASP A 10 -5.33 0.01 -2.95
C ASP A 10 -5.34 -1.33 -2.20
N LEU A 11 -4.32 -1.60 -1.38
CA LEU A 11 -4.18 -2.86 -0.61
C LEU A 11 -5.02 -2.89 0.65
N THR A 12 -5.38 -1.76 1.26
CA THR A 12 -6.11 -1.76 2.55
C THR A 12 -7.58 -1.40 2.41
N GLY A 13 -7.97 -0.77 1.29
CA GLY A 13 -9.30 -0.19 1.12
C GLY A 13 -9.58 0.99 2.06
N VAL A 14 -8.56 1.52 2.75
CA VAL A 14 -8.65 2.72 3.59
C VAL A 14 -8.46 3.93 2.70
N SER A 15 -9.40 4.88 2.74
CA SER A 15 -9.29 6.08 1.91
C SER A 15 -8.04 6.91 2.27
N GLY A 16 -7.48 7.63 1.29
CA GLY A 16 -6.30 8.47 1.54
C GLY A 16 -6.49 9.47 2.70
N ARG A 17 -7.69 10.02 2.87
CA ARG A 17 -8.04 10.89 4.02
C ARG A 17 -7.99 10.14 5.35
N GLN A 18 -8.48 8.91 5.39
CA GLN A 18 -8.41 8.07 6.59
C GLN A 18 -6.97 7.69 6.92
N VAL A 19 -6.15 7.32 5.93
CA VAL A 19 -4.71 7.06 6.13
C VAL A 19 -4.03 8.26 6.78
N ASP A 20 -4.26 9.47 6.24
CA ASP A 20 -3.68 10.71 6.77
C ASP A 20 -4.17 11.03 8.18
N TYR A 21 -5.48 10.89 8.41
CA TYR A 21 -6.08 11.18 9.71
C TYR A 21 -5.65 10.17 10.78
N TRP A 22 -5.53 8.88 10.43
CA TRP A 22 -5.10 7.83 11.35
C TRP A 22 -3.62 7.93 11.69
N ALA A 23 -2.78 8.35 10.74
CA ALA A 23 -1.38 8.67 10.99
C ALA A 23 -1.21 9.82 11.98
N THR A 24 -1.93 10.92 11.75
CA THR A 24 -1.86 12.12 12.61
C THR A 24 -2.45 11.88 14.00
N THR A 25 -3.56 11.14 14.10
CA THR A 25 -4.20 10.82 15.39
C THR A 25 -3.57 9.65 16.15
N GLY A 26 -2.58 8.98 15.55
CA GLY A 26 -1.84 7.89 16.19
C GLY A 26 -2.59 6.56 16.26
N VAL A 27 -3.60 6.37 15.41
CA VAL A 27 -4.29 5.07 15.26
C VAL A 27 -3.35 4.09 14.58
N VAL A 28 -2.84 4.43 13.39
CA VAL A 28 -1.75 3.72 12.72
C VAL A 28 -0.77 4.74 12.19
N ARG A 29 0.48 4.69 12.66
CA ARG A 29 1.57 5.57 12.19
C ARG A 29 2.47 4.79 11.23
N PRO A 30 3.01 5.43 10.19
CA PRO A 30 4.00 4.78 9.34
C PRO A 30 5.22 4.38 10.16
N SER A 31 5.61 3.11 10.06
CA SER A 31 6.74 2.54 10.80
C SER A 31 8.08 2.64 10.05
N VAL A 32 8.05 2.79 8.72
CA VAL A 32 9.27 2.90 7.89
C VAL A 32 9.74 4.35 7.84
N LYS A 33 8.89 5.27 7.37
CA LYS A 33 9.22 6.69 7.29
C LYS A 33 8.02 7.57 7.61
N SER A 34 8.20 8.43 8.60
CA SER A 34 7.23 9.47 8.93
C SER A 34 7.41 10.69 8.03
N ALA A 35 6.34 11.45 7.85
CA ALA A 35 6.44 12.76 7.21
C ALA A 35 7.21 13.73 8.13
N ALA A 36 8.28 14.35 7.61
CA ALA A 36 9.14 15.33 8.24
C ALA A 36 9.23 16.63 7.42
N GLY A 37 8.08 17.25 7.12
CA GLY A 37 8.00 18.53 6.40
C GLY A 37 7.40 18.46 5.00
N LYS A 38 7.40 19.59 4.29
CA LYS A 38 6.83 19.73 2.95
C LYS A 38 7.60 18.85 1.96
N GLY A 39 6.91 17.94 1.26
CA GLY A 39 7.52 17.02 0.28
C GLY A 39 7.99 15.67 0.85
N SER A 40 8.06 15.50 2.17
CA SER A 40 8.38 14.21 2.78
C SER A 40 7.22 13.20 2.64
N ARG A 41 7.51 12.03 2.09
CA ARG A 41 6.53 10.97 1.88
C ARG A 41 6.47 10.05 3.11
N ARG A 42 5.29 9.51 3.39
CA ARG A 42 5.10 8.46 4.40
C ARG A 42 5.30 7.11 3.74
N GLU A 43 6.06 6.26 4.40
CA GLU A 43 6.34 4.90 3.96
C GLU A 43 5.86 3.93 5.04
N TYR A 44 5.11 2.93 4.59
CA TYR A 44 4.44 1.96 5.45
C TYR A 44 5.08 0.58 5.27
N SER A 45 5.14 -0.19 6.35
CA SER A 45 5.53 -1.60 6.32
C SER A 45 4.32 -2.50 6.08
N PHE A 46 4.56 -3.79 5.84
CA PHE A 46 3.47 -4.77 5.76
C PHE A 46 2.65 -4.83 7.08
N GLN A 47 3.30 -4.70 8.24
CA GLN A 47 2.59 -4.65 9.52
C GLN A 47 1.67 -3.44 9.61
N ASP A 48 2.10 -2.28 9.07
CA ASP A 48 1.24 -1.10 9.03
C ASP A 48 -0.02 -1.35 8.19
N LEU A 49 0.10 -2.06 7.06
CA LEU A 49 -1.05 -2.43 6.23
C LEU A 49 -2.03 -3.33 6.98
N VAL A 50 -1.53 -4.32 7.73
CA VAL A 50 -2.35 -5.17 8.59
C VAL A 50 -3.07 -4.34 9.66
N ALA A 51 -2.35 -3.43 10.31
CA ALA A 51 -2.92 -2.53 11.32
C ALA A 51 -4.00 -1.61 10.72
N LEU A 52 -3.79 -1.09 9.51
CA LEU A 52 -4.77 -0.28 8.79
C LEU A 52 -6.03 -1.07 8.45
N LYS A 53 -5.89 -2.31 7.93
CA LYS A 53 -7.04 -3.18 7.67
C LYS A 53 -7.79 -3.53 8.95
N MET A 54 -7.08 -3.83 10.04
CA MET A 54 -7.72 -4.11 11.33
C MET A 54 -8.48 -2.89 11.86
N ALA A 55 -7.87 -1.70 11.82
CA ALA A 55 -8.55 -0.44 12.21
C ALA A 55 -9.79 -0.16 11.36
N LYS A 56 -9.71 -0.42 10.04
CA LYS A 56 -10.85 -0.33 9.13
C LYS A 56 -11.94 -1.31 9.51
N ARG A 57 -11.61 -2.58 9.76
CA ARG A 57 -12.60 -3.59 10.13
C ARG A 57 -13.29 -3.24 11.45
N LEU A 58 -12.54 -2.85 12.48
CA LEU A 58 -13.12 -2.34 13.74
C LEU A 58 -14.09 -1.17 13.48
N LYS A 59 -13.73 -0.23 12.61
CA LYS A 59 -14.59 0.90 12.25
C LYS A 59 -15.83 0.47 11.47
N ASP A 60 -15.70 -0.48 10.55
CA ASP A 60 -16.79 -0.99 9.73
C ASP A 60 -17.79 -1.82 10.56
N GLU A 61 -17.32 -2.45 11.65
CA GLU A 61 -18.14 -3.09 12.71
C GLU A 61 -18.78 -2.07 13.68
N GLY A 62 -18.68 -0.77 13.40
CA GLY A 62 -19.34 0.29 14.18
C GLY A 62 -18.52 0.87 15.34
N ILE A 63 -17.29 0.40 15.56
CA ILE A 63 -16.46 0.91 16.66
C ILE A 63 -15.92 2.30 16.31
N SER A 64 -16.23 3.27 17.16
CA SER A 64 -15.77 4.64 16.94
C SER A 64 -14.24 4.74 17.02
N LEU A 65 -13.66 5.61 16.19
CA LEU A 65 -12.22 5.82 16.17
C LEU A 65 -11.67 6.28 17.53
N GLN A 66 -12.47 7.01 18.30
CA GLN A 66 -12.11 7.43 19.65
C GLN A 66 -11.94 6.22 20.58
N LYS A 67 -12.82 5.22 20.51
CA LYS A 67 -12.71 3.98 21.30
C LYS A 67 -11.45 3.20 20.89
N ILE A 68 -11.21 3.06 19.58
CA ILE A 68 -9.98 2.44 19.06
C ILE A 68 -8.74 3.15 19.62
N ARG A 69 -8.70 4.48 19.57
CA ARG A 69 -7.57 5.28 20.11
C ARG A 69 -7.36 5.07 21.61
N LYS A 70 -8.44 5.03 22.40
CA LYS A 70 -8.35 4.79 23.86
C LYS A 70 -7.78 3.40 24.15
N ALA A 71 -8.26 2.37 23.44
CA ALA A 71 -7.74 1.01 23.57
C ALA A 71 -6.25 0.94 23.20
N LEU A 72 -5.84 1.56 22.09
CA LEU A 72 -4.43 1.58 21.69
C LEU A 72 -3.54 2.35 22.68
N ALA A 73 -4.02 3.45 23.25
CA ALA A 73 -3.30 4.19 24.28
C ALA A 73 -3.10 3.33 25.54
N PHE A 74 -4.12 2.58 25.95
CA PHE A 74 -4.03 1.62 27.04
C PHE A 74 -2.99 0.53 26.73
N LEU A 75 -3.06 -0.10 25.55
CA LEU A 75 -2.14 -1.16 25.17
C LEU A 75 -0.69 -0.69 25.14
N ARG A 76 -0.42 0.48 24.54
CA ARG A 76 0.94 1.06 24.50
C ARG A 76 1.48 1.41 25.88
N LYS A 77 0.60 1.79 26.82
CA LYS A 77 1.00 2.13 28.19
C LYS A 77 1.32 0.88 29.03
N HIS A 78 0.56 -0.19 28.86
CA HIS A 78 0.64 -1.38 29.72
C HIS A 78 1.46 -2.53 29.10
N PHE A 79 1.68 -2.49 27.79
CA PHE A 79 2.43 -3.50 27.04
C PHE A 79 3.40 -2.78 26.06
N PRO A 80 4.45 -2.13 26.57
CA PRO A 80 5.34 -1.31 25.75
C PRO A 80 6.11 -2.09 24.68
N ASP A 81 6.24 -3.41 24.84
CA ASP A 81 6.88 -4.28 23.84
C ASP A 81 6.03 -4.46 22.56
N LEU A 82 4.72 -4.16 22.63
CA LEU A 82 3.81 -4.22 21.49
C LEU A 82 3.94 -2.95 20.65
N LYS A 83 4.71 -3.04 19.56
CA LYS A 83 4.97 -1.89 18.67
C LYS A 83 3.75 -1.57 17.82
N GLN A 84 3.01 -2.58 17.36
CA GLN A 84 1.80 -2.46 16.57
C GLN A 84 0.68 -3.38 17.09
N PRO A 85 -0.05 -2.96 18.13
CA PRO A 85 -1.07 -3.82 18.74
C PRO A 85 -2.14 -4.31 17.75
N LEU A 86 -2.51 -3.50 16.75
CA LEU A 86 -3.48 -3.87 15.71
C LEU A 86 -3.00 -4.95 14.75
N ALA A 87 -1.69 -5.16 14.63
CA ALA A 87 -1.07 -6.17 13.78
C ALA A 87 -0.54 -7.37 14.58
N GLU A 88 -0.60 -7.32 15.91
CA GLU A 88 0.01 -8.33 16.80
C GLU A 88 -1.04 -9.07 17.67
N LEU A 89 -2.23 -8.49 17.87
CA LEU A 89 -3.25 -9.02 18.78
C LEU A 89 -4.52 -9.45 18.06
N ARG A 90 -5.26 -10.36 18.69
CA ARG A 90 -6.63 -10.71 18.30
C ARG A 90 -7.61 -9.81 19.04
N PHE A 91 -8.60 -9.33 18.30
CA PHE A 91 -9.63 -8.43 18.82
C PHE A 91 -10.98 -9.12 18.79
N LEU A 92 -11.76 -8.93 19.85
CA LEU A 92 -13.18 -9.27 19.88
C LEU A 92 -13.99 -8.01 20.14
N THR A 93 -15.21 -7.93 19.62
CA THR A 93 -16.11 -6.80 19.87
C THR A 93 -17.57 -7.23 19.92
N ASP A 94 -18.35 -6.59 20.76
CA ASP A 94 -19.82 -6.65 20.80
C ASP A 94 -20.46 -5.47 20.04
N GLY A 95 -19.68 -4.71 19.26
CA GLY A 95 -20.08 -3.47 18.61
C GLY A 95 -19.97 -2.23 19.49
N GLU A 96 -19.82 -2.38 20.81
CA GLU A 96 -19.67 -1.26 21.74
C GLU A 96 -18.26 -1.19 22.38
N THR A 97 -17.68 -2.34 22.70
CA THR A 97 -16.45 -2.53 23.45
C THR A 97 -15.47 -3.35 22.62
N VAL A 98 -14.17 -3.04 22.76
CA VAL A 98 -13.08 -3.82 22.16
C VAL A 98 -12.41 -4.63 23.26
N TYR A 99 -12.42 -5.94 23.10
CA TYR A 99 -11.73 -6.89 23.95
C TYR A 99 -10.47 -7.37 23.26
N VAL A 100 -9.42 -7.57 24.04
CA VAL A 100 -8.09 -7.94 23.55
C VAL A 100 -7.59 -9.12 24.34
N GLY A 101 -7.09 -10.15 23.66
CA GLY A 101 -6.37 -11.20 24.34
C GLY A 101 -5.71 -12.17 23.39
N ARG A 102 -4.94 -13.09 23.98
CA ARG A 102 -4.18 -14.12 23.25
C ARG A 102 -4.98 -15.40 23.04
N ASP A 103 -5.99 -15.61 23.87
CA ASP A 103 -6.81 -16.82 23.92
C ASP A 103 -8.28 -16.43 23.87
N ARG A 104 -9.00 -16.97 22.89
CA ARG A 104 -10.41 -16.63 22.63
C ARG A 104 -11.29 -17.14 23.77
N GLU A 105 -11.01 -18.33 24.30
CA GLU A 105 -11.85 -19.00 25.29
C GLU A 105 -11.93 -18.18 26.59
N LYS A 106 -10.77 -17.73 27.09
CA LYS A 106 -10.69 -16.90 28.29
C LYS A 106 -11.40 -15.55 28.19
N ILE A 107 -11.44 -14.95 26.99
CA ILE A 107 -12.15 -13.69 26.76
C ILE A 107 -13.66 -13.95 26.76
N CYS A 108 -14.11 -15.01 26.07
CA CYS A 108 -15.52 -15.39 26.00
C CYS A 108 -16.09 -15.76 27.38
N ASP A 109 -15.33 -16.45 28.24
CA ASP A 109 -15.78 -16.83 29.60
C ASP A 109 -15.99 -15.62 30.53
N THR A 110 -15.39 -14.47 30.22
CA THR A 110 -15.56 -13.22 30.99
C THR A 110 -16.81 -12.45 30.56
N LEU A 111 -17.45 -12.82 29.44
CA LEU A 111 -18.64 -12.16 28.91
C LEU A 111 -19.92 -12.80 29.46
N ASN A 112 -20.96 -11.98 29.66
CA ASN A 112 -22.25 -12.48 30.13
C ASN A 112 -22.92 -13.36 29.06
N GLN A 113 -23.63 -14.40 29.50
CA GLN A 113 -24.39 -15.29 28.62
C GLN A 113 -25.43 -14.50 27.80
N GLY A 114 -25.37 -14.59 26.47
CA GLY A 114 -26.30 -13.92 25.54
C GLY A 114 -25.73 -12.73 24.76
N GLN A 115 -24.47 -12.32 25.02
CA GLN A 115 -23.80 -11.27 24.27
C GLN A 115 -23.17 -11.83 22.99
N PHE A 116 -23.55 -11.29 21.83
CA PHE A 116 -22.91 -11.62 20.56
C PHE A 116 -21.59 -10.89 20.42
N VAL A 117 -20.50 -11.62 20.16
CA VAL A 117 -19.17 -11.04 19.91
C VAL A 117 -18.61 -11.46 18.57
N PHE A 118 -18.14 -10.47 17.82
CA PHE A 118 -17.40 -10.63 16.58
C PHE A 118 -15.94 -10.84 16.91
N SER A 119 -15.34 -11.89 16.37
CA SER A 119 -13.90 -12.10 16.42
C SER A 119 -13.27 -11.56 15.13
N LEU A 120 -12.32 -10.65 15.27
CA LEU A 120 -11.52 -10.18 14.15
C LEU A 120 -10.28 -11.06 14.04
N ALA A 121 -10.32 -11.99 13.09
CA ALA A 121 -9.23 -12.91 12.82
C ALA A 121 -8.07 -12.17 12.16
N LEU A 122 -7.03 -11.87 12.95
CA LEU A 122 -5.78 -11.30 12.44
C LEU A 122 -5.15 -12.15 11.32
N GLY A 123 -5.27 -13.48 11.43
CA GLY A 123 -4.77 -14.43 10.41
C GLY A 123 -5.41 -14.22 9.04
N GLU A 124 -6.74 -14.09 8.98
CA GLU A 124 -7.46 -13.84 7.71
C GLU A 124 -7.05 -12.52 7.07
N ILE A 125 -6.80 -11.48 7.87
CA ILE A 125 -6.32 -10.19 7.36
C ILE A 125 -4.93 -10.35 6.75
N ILE A 126 -4.03 -11.08 7.42
CA ILE A 126 -2.67 -11.32 6.92
C ILE A 126 -2.71 -12.14 5.64
N GLU A 127 -3.43 -13.26 5.62
CA GLU A 127 -3.55 -14.14 4.45
C GLU A 127 -4.20 -13.41 3.26
N GLY A 128 -5.30 -12.69 3.51
CA GLY A 128 -5.97 -11.90 2.49
C GLY A 128 -5.06 -10.81 1.92
N LEU A 129 -4.33 -10.09 2.77
CA LEU A 129 -3.39 -9.07 2.34
C LEU A 129 -2.20 -9.66 1.57
N GLN A 130 -1.70 -10.84 1.94
CA GLN A 130 -0.68 -11.56 1.16
C GLN A 130 -1.21 -11.95 -0.23
N GLY A 131 -2.47 -12.38 -0.32
CA GLY A 131 -3.12 -12.68 -1.60
C GLY A 131 -3.27 -11.44 -2.48
N GLU A 132 -3.80 -10.35 -1.94
CA GLU A 132 -3.93 -9.07 -2.64
C GLU A 132 -2.58 -8.49 -3.05
N LEU A 133 -1.55 -8.64 -2.21
CA LEU A 133 -0.20 -8.19 -2.53
C LEU A 133 0.39 -8.93 -3.72
N LYS A 134 0.18 -10.25 -3.82
CA LYS A 134 0.61 -11.03 -5.00
C LYS A 134 -0.06 -10.53 -6.28
N GLN A 135 -1.34 -10.17 -6.20
CA GLN A 135 -2.07 -9.62 -7.35
C GLN A 135 -1.63 -8.19 -7.68
N PHE A 136 -1.38 -7.38 -6.65
CA PHE A 136 -0.90 -6.01 -6.81
C PHE A 136 0.47 -5.98 -7.46
N ALA A 137 1.38 -6.86 -7.04
CA ALA A 137 2.74 -6.99 -7.58
C ALA A 137 2.79 -7.61 -8.98
N ALA A 138 1.67 -8.13 -9.50
CA ALA A 138 1.64 -8.73 -10.81
C ALA A 138 1.88 -7.65 -11.89
N PRO A 139 2.74 -7.92 -12.89
CA PRO A 139 2.92 -7.02 -14.01
C PRO A 139 1.60 -6.76 -14.73
N LYS A 140 1.35 -5.50 -15.09
CA LYS A 140 0.16 -5.08 -15.83
C LYS A 140 0.57 -4.56 -17.20
N GLU A 141 -0.10 -5.04 -18.24
CA GLU A 141 0.07 -4.50 -19.59
C GLU A 141 -0.89 -3.34 -19.81
N GLU A 142 -0.37 -2.23 -20.31
CA GLU A 142 -1.15 -1.06 -20.73
C GLU A 142 -0.71 -0.58 -22.12
N ASN A 143 -1.60 0.13 -22.81
CA ASN A 143 -1.31 0.74 -24.10
C ASN A 143 -0.88 2.19 -23.88
N LEU A 144 0.38 2.50 -24.20
CA LEU A 144 0.93 3.85 -24.16
C LEU A 144 1.02 4.40 -25.58
N ARG A 145 0.43 5.57 -25.83
CA ARG A 145 0.49 6.22 -27.14
C ARG A 145 1.51 7.35 -27.13
N VAL A 146 2.54 7.23 -27.96
CA VAL A 146 3.64 8.21 -28.09
C VAL A 146 3.79 8.58 -29.55
N ALA A 147 3.81 9.88 -29.87
CA ALA A 147 3.97 10.41 -31.23
C ALA A 147 3.06 9.75 -32.30
N GLY A 148 1.84 9.36 -31.91
CA GLY A 148 0.87 8.72 -32.80
C GLY A 148 0.96 7.19 -32.88
N GLN A 149 2.07 6.58 -32.45
CA GLN A 149 2.28 5.14 -32.36
C GLN A 149 1.81 4.60 -31.00
N THR A 150 1.33 3.35 -30.96
CA THR A 150 0.92 2.67 -29.72
C THR A 150 1.96 1.62 -29.36
N PHE A 151 2.35 1.61 -28.09
CA PHE A 151 3.29 0.67 -27.49
C PHE A 151 2.62 -0.09 -26.35
N THR A 152 3.02 -1.34 -26.18
CA THR A 152 2.61 -2.17 -25.06
C THR A 152 3.62 -2.00 -23.94
N VAL A 153 3.19 -1.44 -22.82
CA VAL A 153 4.05 -1.20 -21.67
C VAL A 153 3.67 -2.12 -20.52
N VAL A 154 4.68 -2.67 -19.84
CA VAL A 154 4.53 -3.56 -18.69
C VAL A 154 4.87 -2.77 -17.43
N LEU A 155 3.86 -2.45 -16.63
CA LEU A 155 4.03 -1.81 -15.33
C LEU A 155 4.22 -2.87 -14.25
N THR A 156 5.29 -2.75 -13.47
CA THR A 156 5.59 -3.63 -12.34
C THR A 156 5.88 -2.79 -11.09
N PRO A 157 5.08 -2.89 -10.02
CA PRO A 157 5.39 -2.19 -8.78
C PRO A 157 6.72 -2.66 -8.17
N ASP A 158 7.59 -1.72 -7.82
CA ASP A 158 8.79 -2.01 -7.03
C ASP A 158 8.42 -1.97 -5.55
N LEU A 159 8.30 -3.14 -4.94
CA LEU A 159 7.96 -3.29 -3.54
C LEU A 159 9.18 -3.19 -2.60
N GLU A 160 10.40 -3.24 -3.12
CA GLU A 160 11.63 -3.13 -2.34
C GLU A 160 12.02 -1.66 -2.14
N ALA A 161 12.17 -0.91 -3.24
CA ALA A 161 12.48 0.52 -3.21
C ALA A 161 11.25 1.39 -2.95
N GLY A 162 10.06 0.87 -3.26
CA GLY A 162 8.80 1.62 -3.22
C GLY A 162 8.65 2.48 -4.48
N GLY A 163 7.81 2.05 -5.42
CA GLY A 163 7.61 2.78 -6.67
C GLY A 163 7.06 1.87 -7.77
N PHE A 164 7.31 2.23 -9.02
CA PHE A 164 6.91 1.49 -10.20
C PHE A 164 8.05 1.47 -11.20
N THR A 165 8.27 0.32 -11.81
CA THR A 165 9.07 0.15 -13.01
C THR A 165 8.12 -0.04 -14.18
N ILE A 166 8.49 0.49 -15.34
CA ILE A 166 7.72 0.35 -16.57
C ILE A 166 8.66 0.02 -17.71
N GLN A 167 8.30 -0.97 -18.51
CA GLN A 167 9.11 -1.42 -19.65
C GLN A 167 8.26 -1.47 -20.91
N CYS A 168 8.77 -0.92 -22.01
CA CYS A 168 8.20 -1.10 -23.33
C CYS A 168 8.51 -2.51 -23.85
N ARG A 169 7.49 -3.22 -24.34
CA ARG A 169 7.64 -4.59 -24.85
C ARG A 169 8.29 -4.62 -26.23
N GLU A 170 7.95 -3.65 -27.07
CA GLU A 170 8.47 -3.52 -28.44
C GLU A 170 9.92 -3.03 -28.46
N ILE A 171 10.35 -2.31 -27.42
CA ILE A 171 11.69 -1.73 -27.31
C ILE A 171 12.28 -2.18 -25.96
N PRO A 172 12.95 -3.35 -25.90
CA PRO A 172 13.41 -3.93 -24.64
C PRO A 172 14.31 -3.03 -23.79
N GLY A 173 15.02 -2.07 -24.41
CA GLY A 173 15.88 -1.10 -23.74
C GLY A 173 15.15 0.16 -23.22
N ALA A 174 13.88 0.36 -23.59
CA ALA A 174 13.09 1.48 -23.09
C ALA A 174 12.41 1.07 -21.77
N ILE A 175 13.07 1.40 -20.67
CA ILE A 175 12.63 1.15 -19.30
C ILE A 175 12.68 2.47 -18.54
N SER A 176 11.74 2.67 -17.64
CA SER A 176 11.74 3.77 -16.70
C SER A 176 11.32 3.30 -15.30
N GLU A 177 11.73 4.06 -14.29
CA GLU A 177 11.27 3.91 -12.92
C GLU A 177 10.72 5.23 -12.41
N GLY A 178 9.73 5.16 -11.54
CA GLY A 178 9.12 6.34 -10.95
C GLY A 178 8.53 6.03 -9.59
N ALA A 179 8.49 7.03 -8.72
CA ALA A 179 7.89 6.86 -7.41
C ALA A 179 6.35 6.79 -7.46
N THR A 180 5.75 7.04 -8.63
CA THR A 180 4.33 6.79 -8.97
C THR A 180 4.23 6.19 -10.36
N GLU A 181 3.11 5.51 -10.67
CA GLU A 181 2.81 5.00 -12.03
C GLU A 181 2.91 6.13 -13.08
N GLN A 182 2.31 7.29 -12.80
CA GLN A 182 2.31 8.42 -13.72
C GLN A 182 3.72 8.96 -13.97
N GLU A 183 4.53 9.11 -12.92
CA GLU A 183 5.92 9.57 -13.03
C GLU A 183 6.74 8.61 -13.90
N ALA A 184 6.59 7.30 -13.71
CA ALA A 184 7.26 6.29 -14.53
C ALA A 184 6.78 6.34 -15.99
N LEU A 185 5.47 6.52 -16.22
CA LEU A 185 4.86 6.65 -17.55
C LEU A 185 5.34 7.91 -18.28
N ASP A 186 5.41 9.04 -17.59
CA ASP A 186 5.84 10.32 -18.14
C ASP A 186 7.30 10.22 -18.60
N THR A 187 8.17 9.69 -17.74
CA THR A 187 9.58 9.47 -18.10
C THR A 187 9.75 8.44 -19.22
N LEU A 188 8.99 7.34 -19.22
CA LEU A 188 9.05 6.40 -20.35
C LEU A 188 8.57 7.03 -21.67
N THR A 189 7.58 7.91 -21.61
CA THR A 189 7.08 8.63 -22.78
C THR A 189 8.16 9.49 -23.41
N GLU A 190 8.95 10.19 -22.59
CA GLU A 190 10.12 10.97 -23.06
C GLU A 190 11.15 10.06 -23.73
N VAL A 191 11.52 8.94 -23.10
CA VAL A 191 12.47 7.95 -23.65
C VAL A 191 11.99 7.38 -25.01
N LEU A 192 10.70 7.07 -25.13
CA LEU A 192 10.13 6.55 -26.37
C LEU A 192 10.05 7.61 -27.48
N ALA A 193 9.77 8.87 -27.13
CA ALA A 193 9.77 9.98 -28.08
C ALA A 193 11.18 10.19 -28.66
N GLU A 194 12.21 10.24 -27.80
CA GLU A 194 13.61 10.35 -28.23
C GLU A 194 14.03 9.20 -29.15
N HIS A 195 13.57 7.98 -28.86
CA HIS A 195 13.88 6.81 -29.69
C HIS A 195 13.23 6.88 -31.08
N LEU A 196 11.99 7.38 -31.15
CA LEU A 196 11.29 7.57 -32.43
C LEU A 196 11.94 8.67 -33.28
N ASP A 197 12.40 9.75 -32.66
CA ASP A 197 13.11 10.83 -33.36
C ASP A 197 14.43 10.32 -33.98
N GLN A 198 15.18 9.48 -33.26
CA GLN A 198 16.42 8.85 -33.76
C GLN A 198 16.17 7.90 -34.93
N MET A 199 15.00 7.26 -35.02
CA MET A 199 14.63 6.44 -36.19
C MET A 199 14.17 7.26 -37.39
N GLN A 200 13.74 8.51 -37.19
CA GLN A 200 13.28 9.43 -38.24
C GLN A 200 14.40 10.32 -38.80
N GLU A 201 15.60 10.34 -38.21
CA GLU A 201 16.75 10.97 -38.83
C GLU A 201 17.12 10.22 -40.13
N PRO A 202 17.06 10.88 -41.31
CA PRO A 202 17.52 10.27 -42.54
C PRO A 202 19.02 9.97 -42.38
N LYS A 203 19.46 8.78 -42.80
CA LYS A 203 20.88 8.50 -43.04
C LYS A 203 21.42 9.50 -44.07
N ALA A 204 21.87 10.66 -43.59
CA ALA A 204 22.49 11.69 -44.38
C ALA A 204 23.93 11.27 -44.67
N GLY A 205 24.10 10.61 -45.82
CA GLY A 205 25.31 10.66 -46.64
C GLY A 205 26.59 10.06 -46.05
N GLU A 206 26.80 8.76 -46.30
CA GLU A 206 28.17 8.34 -46.65
C GLU A 206 28.44 8.84 -48.07
N GLY A 207 29.43 9.74 -48.17
CA GLY A 207 29.77 10.48 -49.36
C GLY A 207 30.56 9.71 -50.42
N GLN A 208 30.40 10.19 -51.65
CA GLN A 208 31.41 10.38 -52.71
C GLN A 208 32.52 9.34 -52.88
N ALA A 209 32.54 8.68 -54.05
CA ALA A 209 33.67 8.69 -54.98
C ALA A 209 33.29 7.92 -56.27
N GLY A 210 33.44 8.56 -57.43
CA GLY A 210 33.29 7.94 -58.75
C GLY A 210 32.90 8.92 -59.83
#